data_AF-A0A959V5U1-F1
#
_entry.id   AF-A0A959V5U1-F1
#
_cell.length_a   1.000
_cell.length_b   1.000
_cell.length_c   1.000
_cell.angle_alpha   90.00
_cell.angle_beta   90.00
_cell.angle_gamma   90.00
#
_symmetry.space_group_name_H-M   'P 1'
#
loop_
_entity.id
_entity.type
_entity.pdbx_description
1 polymer ?
#
loop_
_entity_poly.entity_id
_entity_poly.type
_entity_poly.pdbx_seq_one_letter_code
_entity_poly.pdbx_strand_id
1 'polypeptide(L)' 'MATGLKDVDYGLEKIMADAQDFLPLLGTDYVELYVGNAKQSAHYYKSAWGFQSVAYAGLETGVKDRTSYVLQQDKIRLVL' A
#
# COMPACT_ATOMS: atom_id res chain seq x y z
N MET A 1 -8.31 7.69 11.89
CA MET A 1 -9.01 7.01 13.00
C MET A 1 -9.64 5.74 12.42
N ALA A 2 -9.01 4.59 12.60
CA ALA A 2 -9.38 3.31 12.01
C ALA A 2 -10.37 2.54 12.91
N THR A 3 -11.59 3.05 13.08
CA THR A 3 -12.54 2.61 14.13
C THR A 3 -13.34 1.34 13.79
N GLY A 4 -12.84 0.45 12.92
CA GLY A 4 -13.57 -0.77 12.53
C GLY A 4 -12.76 -1.88 11.89
N LEU A 5 -11.42 -1.79 11.89
CA LEU A 5 -10.57 -2.86 11.39
C LEU A 5 -10.35 -3.87 12.50
N LYS A 6 -10.64 -5.14 12.19
CA LYS A 6 -10.36 -6.26 13.09
C LYS A 6 -8.91 -6.68 12.93
N ASP A 7 -8.32 -7.06 14.05
CA ASP A 7 -7.00 -7.69 14.07
C ASP A 7 -7.01 -9.00 13.27
N VAL A 8 -5.93 -9.27 12.54
CA VAL A 8 -5.79 -10.47 11.70
C VAL A 8 -5.21 -11.59 12.55
N ASP A 9 -5.96 -12.69 12.69
CA ASP A 9 -5.48 -13.89 13.35
C ASP A 9 -4.57 -14.70 12.41
N TYR A 10 -3.28 -14.78 12.74
CA TYR A 10 -2.27 -15.53 12.00
C TYR A 10 -2.16 -17.01 12.43
N GLY A 11 -2.97 -17.47 13.39
CA GLY A 11 -2.90 -18.83 13.93
C GLY A 11 -1.61 -19.13 14.70
N LEU A 12 -0.88 -18.09 15.10
CA LEU A 12 0.35 -18.21 15.88
C LEU A 12 0.00 -18.25 17.37
N GLU A 13 0.63 -19.17 18.09
CA GLU A 13 0.44 -19.28 19.54
C GLU A 13 1.07 -18.07 20.23
N LYS A 14 0.26 -17.33 20.99
CA LYS A 14 0.78 -16.22 21.80
C LYS A 14 1.67 -16.79 22.91
N ILE A 15 2.90 -16.32 23.00
CA ILE A 15 3.84 -16.65 24.09
C ILE A 15 3.24 -16.29 25.46
N MET A 16 2.43 -15.22 25.51
CA MET A 16 1.68 -14.79 26.68
C MET A 16 0.19 -14.67 26.31
N ALA A 17 -0.64 -15.58 26.81
CA ALA A 17 -2.06 -15.67 26.44
C ALA A 17 -2.87 -14.41 26.77
N ASP A 18 -2.58 -13.78 27.92
CA ASP A 18 -3.28 -12.58 28.41
C ASP A 18 -2.66 -11.27 27.91
N ALA A 19 -1.58 -11.33 27.11
CA ALA A 19 -0.97 -10.12 26.59
C ALA A 19 -1.90 -9.46 25.55
N GLN A 20 -2.26 -8.22 25.85
CA GLN A 20 -2.92 -7.34 24.90
C GLN A 20 -2.00 -7.12 23.70
N ASP A 21 -2.54 -7.25 22.49
CA ASP A 21 -1.77 -6.92 21.30
C ASP A 21 -1.56 -5.40 21.24
N PHE A 22 -0.31 -4.98 21.41
CA PHE A 22 0.08 -3.57 21.37
C PHE A 22 0.26 -3.05 19.93
N LEU A 23 0.37 -3.96 18.96
CA LEU A 23 0.58 -3.65 17.55
C LEU A 23 -0.32 -4.55 16.67
N PRO A 24 -1.66 -4.36 16.76
CA PRO A 24 -2.59 -5.18 15.99
C PRO A 24 -2.33 -5.01 14.49
N LEU A 25 -2.24 -6.14 13.80
CA LEU A 25 -2.00 -6.16 12.36
C LEU A 25 -3.34 -6.17 11.65
N LEU A 26 -3.69 -5.04 11.05
CA LEU A 26 -5.01 -4.82 10.44
C LEU A 26 -5.08 -5.25 8.96
N GLY A 27 -3.96 -5.76 8.42
CA GLY A 27 -3.79 -6.11 7.01
C GLY A 27 -2.75 -5.25 6.29
N THR A 28 -2.75 -5.34 4.96
CA THR A 28 -1.80 -4.62 4.10
C THR A 28 -2.39 -3.28 3.67
N ASP A 29 -1.64 -2.18 3.88
CA ASP A 29 -2.07 -0.84 3.42
C ASP A 29 -1.73 -0.58 1.94
N TYR A 30 -0.49 -0.90 1.54
CA TYR A 30 -0.04 -0.84 0.15
C TYR A 30 1.23 -1.68 -0.05
N VAL A 31 1.61 -1.86 -1.32
CA VAL A 31 2.92 -2.38 -1.73
C VAL A 31 3.62 -1.29 -2.54
N GLU A 32 4.87 -0.96 -2.19
CA GLU A 32 5.70 -0.02 -2.95
C GLU A 32 6.76 -0.77 -3.75
N LEU A 33 6.76 -0.52 -5.05
CA LEU A 33 7.63 -1.18 -6.02
C LEU A 33 8.65 -0.16 -6.50
N TYR A 34 9.92 -0.35 -6.13
CA TYR A 34 11.01 0.48 -6.62
C TYR A 34 11.36 0.06 -8.04
N VAL A 35 11.06 0.93 -9.00
CA VAL A 35 11.19 0.65 -10.43
C VAL A 35 12.05 1.71 -11.12
N GLY A 36 12.63 1.34 -12.27
CA GLY A 36 13.44 2.30 -13.05
C GLY A 36 12.61 3.44 -13.66
N ASN A 37 11.34 3.20 -14.00
CA ASN A 37 10.45 4.21 -14.57
C ASN A 37 9.01 4.06 -14.03
N ALA A 38 8.70 4.83 -12.99
CA ALA A 38 7.40 4.85 -12.31
C ALA A 38 6.23 5.14 -13.25
N LYS A 39 6.40 6.05 -14.22
CA LYS A 39 5.35 6.45 -15.17
C LYS A 39 4.98 5.32 -16.12
N GLN A 40 5.98 4.60 -16.63
CA GLN A 40 5.74 3.45 -17.51
C GLN A 40 5.12 2.28 -16.73
N SER A 41 5.62 1.99 -15.53
CA SER A 41 5.04 0.98 -14.65
C SER A 41 3.58 1.30 -14.33
N ALA A 42 3.28 2.56 -14.00
CA ALA A 42 1.91 2.98 -13.72
C ALA A 42 0.99 2.79 -14.93
N HIS A 43 1.47 3.14 -16.13
CA HIS A 43 0.73 2.86 -17.35
C HIS A 43 0.49 1.35 -17.56
N TYR A 44 1.48 0.50 -17.30
CA TYR A 44 1.33 -0.96 -17.42
C TYR A 44 0.23 -1.49 -16.50
N TYR A 45 0.28 -1.19 -15.19
CA TYR A 45 -0.71 -1.70 -14.24
C TYR A 45 -2.12 -1.16 -14.49
N LYS A 46 -2.25 0.09 -14.98
CA LYS A 46 -3.54 0.64 -15.40
C LYS A 46 -4.11 -0.08 -16.62
N SER A 47 -3.31 -0.21 -17.68
CA SER A 47 -3.79 -0.70 -18.97
C SER A 47 -3.92 -2.22 -19.01
N ALA A 48 -3.00 -2.96 -18.39
CA ALA A 48 -3.02 -4.42 -18.41
C ALA A 48 -3.93 -5.00 -17.34
N TRP A 49 -3.97 -4.41 -16.14
CA TRP A 49 -4.65 -5.01 -14.97
C TRP A 49 -5.90 -4.23 -14.52
N GLY A 50 -6.12 -3.02 -15.02
CA GLY A 50 -7.31 -2.22 -14.76
C GLY A 50 -7.23 -1.31 -13.52
N PHE A 51 -6.03 -1.13 -12.95
CA PHE A 51 -5.83 -0.23 -11.83
C PHE A 51 -6.17 1.23 -12.18
N GLN A 52 -6.62 2.00 -11.19
CA GLN A 52 -6.96 3.41 -11.35
C GLN A 52 -5.95 4.31 -10.62
N SER A 53 -5.63 5.47 -11.21
CA SER A 53 -4.76 6.45 -10.57
C SER A 53 -5.48 7.17 -9.44
N VAL A 54 -4.87 7.21 -8.25
CA VAL A 54 -5.46 7.86 -7.06
C VAL A 54 -4.60 9.02 -6.54
N ALA A 55 -3.27 8.94 -6.65
CA ALA A 55 -2.39 10.03 -6.25
C ALA A 55 -1.07 10.02 -7.03
N TYR A 56 -0.37 11.15 -6.97
CA TYR A 56 0.91 11.36 -7.63
C TYR A 56 1.82 12.20 -6.73
N ALA A 57 3.11 11.87 -6.74
CA ALA A 57 4.17 12.69 -6.17
C ALA A 57 5.35 12.77 -7.14
N GLY A 58 5.85 13.96 -7.40
CA GLY A 58 7.01 14.17 -8.28
C GLY A 58 7.43 15.63 -8.29
N LEU A 59 8.18 16.03 -9.32
CA LEU A 59 8.74 17.38 -9.42
C LEU A 59 7.66 18.46 -9.33
N GLU A 60 6.50 18.20 -9.92
CA GLU A 60 5.33 19.07 -9.93
C GLU A 60 4.71 19.25 -8.55
N THR A 61 4.94 18.31 -7.62
CA THR A 61 4.48 18.37 -6.23
C THR A 61 5.60 18.72 -5.25
N GLY A 62 6.76 19.16 -5.74
CA GLY A 62 7.92 19.54 -4.92
C GLY A 62 8.83 18.37 -4.50
N VAL A 63 8.55 17.14 -4.93
CA VAL A 63 9.40 15.97 -4.67
C VAL A 63 10.46 15.88 -5.77
N LYS A 64 11.73 16.06 -5.41
CA LYS A 64 12.84 16.19 -6.37
C LYS A 64 13.69 14.94 -6.53
N ASP A 65 13.62 14.04 -5.57
CA ASP A 65 14.44 12.84 -5.46
C ASP A 65 13.78 11.61 -6.11
N ARG A 66 12.45 11.64 -6.30
CA ARG A 66 11.69 10.50 -6.84
C ARG A 66 10.43 10.94 -7.55
N THR A 67 9.82 9.99 -8.24
CA THR A 67 8.48 10.10 -8.80
C THR A 67 7.71 8.87 -8.37
N SER A 68 6.53 9.07 -7.80
CA SER A 68 5.67 8.01 -7.27
C SER A 68 4.25 8.15 -7.79
N TYR A 69 3.69 7.06 -8.31
CA TYR A 69 2.30 6.95 -8.74
C TYR A 69 1.57 5.99 -7.82
N VAL A 70 0.50 6.46 -7.19
CA VAL A 70 -0.39 5.60 -6.41
C VAL A 70 -1.51 5.11 -7.31
N LEU A 71 -1.61 3.80 -7.41
CA LEU A 71 -2.64 3.09 -8.13
C LEU A 71 -3.49 2.27 -7.16
N GLN A 72 -4.79 2.19 -7.41
CA GLN A 72 -5.70 1.39 -6.60
C GLN A 72 -6.69 0.60 -7.47
N GLN A 73 -6.94 -0.63 -7.06
CA GLN A 73 -8.00 -1.49 -7.55
C GLN A 73 -8.62 -2.22 -6.36
N ASP A 74 -9.91 -1.98 -6.11
CA ASP A 74 -10.59 -2.43 -4.91
C ASP A 74 -9.81 -2.08 -3.62
N LYS A 75 -9.34 -3.11 -2.90
CA LYS A 75 -8.56 -2.97 -1.66
C LYS A 75 -7.04 -2.95 -1.89
N ILE A 76 -6.57 -3.23 -3.11
CA ILE A 76 -5.14 -3.32 -3.42
C ILE A 76 -4.64 -1.94 -3.82
N ARG A 77 -3.58 -1.49 -3.14
CA ARG A 77 -2.88 -0.25 -3.46
C ARG A 77 -1.43 -0.54 -3.83
N LEU A 78 -1.02 -0.04 -4.99
CA LEU A 78 0.35 -0.09 -5.47
C LEU A 78 0.92 1.33 -5.52
N VAL A 79 2.16 1.48 -5.05
CA VAL A 79 2.96 2.68 -5.23
C VAL A 79 4.12 2.32 -6.16
N LEU A 80 4.28 3.05 -7.25
CA LEU A 80 5.24 2.78 -8.32
C LEU A 80 6.16 3.97 -8.54
#